data_AF-A0A2V7U1H5-F1
#
_entry.id   AF-A0A2V7U1H5-F1
#
_cell.length_a   1.000
_cell.length_b   1.000
_cell.length_c   1.000
_cell.angle_alpha   90.00
_cell.angle_beta   90.00
_cell.angle_gamma   90.00
#
_symmetry.space_group_name_H-M   'P 1'
#
loop_
_entity.id
_entity.type
_entity.pdbx_description
1 polymer ?
#
loop_
_entity_poly.entity_id
_entity_poly.type
_entity_poly.pdbx_seq_one_letter_code
_entity_poly.pdbx_strand_id
1 'polypeptide(L)'
;FDDVWAVGDSQTRSLVQHWDGATWSLVDHPATGTYSTLWGVSAAQGDVCAVGYFRGSSVQPLILRGDGASWALESAAAGAGINPWLTAVSGASGGGPWAVGTASNGTADRTLVLKGPAAP
;
A
#
# COMPACT_ATOMS: atom_id res chain seq x y z
N PHE A 1 -6.65 -4.64 -22.19
CA PHE A 1 -6.22 -4.07 -20.90
C PHE A 1 -5.02 -4.89 -20.53
N ASP A 2 -3.85 -4.28 -20.68
CA ASP A 2 -2.60 -5.03 -20.78
C ASP A 2 -1.69 -4.72 -19.57
N ASP A 3 -2.23 -3.95 -18.61
CA ASP A 3 -1.56 -3.54 -17.39
C ASP A 3 -2.64 -3.37 -16.30
N VAL A 4 -2.83 -4.40 -15.49
CA VAL A 4 -3.79 -4.39 -14.36
C VAL A 4 -3.10 -4.93 -13.11
N TRP A 5 -3.35 -4.27 -11.99
CA TRP A 5 -2.79 -4.61 -10.69
C TRP A 5 -3.87 -5.05 -9.71
N ALA A 6 -3.60 -6.12 -8.99
CA ALA A 6 -4.44 -6.60 -7.90
C ALA A 6 -3.59 -6.78 -6.64
N VAL A 7 -4.18 -6.45 -5.49
CA VAL A 7 -3.51 -6.56 -4.19
C VAL A 7 -4.44 -7.21 -3.17
N GLY A 8 -3.84 -7.79 -2.14
CA GLY A 8 -4.57 -8.45 -1.06
C GLY A 8 -3.62 -9.04 -0.04
N ASP A 9 -4.03 -10.17 0.53
CA ASP A 9 -3.19 -11.00 1.38
C ASP A 9 -3.43 -12.49 1.14
N SER A 10 -2.43 -13.28 1.50
CA SER A 10 -2.48 -14.72 1.59
C SER A 10 -1.95 -15.13 2.96
N GLN A 11 -2.81 -15.74 3.77
CA GLN A 11 -2.56 -16.12 5.16
C GLN A 11 -2.16 -14.92 6.04
N THR A 12 -0.86 -14.65 6.17
CA THR A 12 -0.33 -13.57 7.00
C THR A 12 0.58 -12.63 6.22
N ARG A 13 0.63 -12.72 4.89
CA ARG A 13 1.47 -11.85 4.06
C ARG A 13 0.63 -11.16 3.00
N SER A 14 0.95 -9.89 2.76
CA SER A 14 0.38 -9.19 1.61
C SER A 14 0.76 -9.87 0.29
N LEU A 15 -0.06 -9.63 -0.73
CA LEU A 15 0.06 -10.19 -2.06
C LEU A 15 -0.06 -9.06 -3.09
N VAL A 16 0.76 -9.13 -4.14
CA VAL A 16 0.65 -8.29 -5.34
C VAL A 16 0.63 -9.19 -6.56
N GLN A 17 -0.32 -8.94 -7.46
CA GLN A 17 -0.45 -9.63 -8.75
C GLN A 17 -0.52 -8.61 -9.89
N HIS A 18 0.10 -8.97 -11.01
CA HIS A 18 0.11 -8.17 -12.23
C HIS A 18 -0.42 -8.97 -13.41
N TRP A 19 -1.27 -8.34 -14.21
CA TRP A 19 -1.78 -8.85 -15.48
C TRP A 19 -1.11 -8.11 -16.64
N ASP A 20 -0.43 -8.87 -17.50
CA ASP A 20 0.33 -8.38 -18.65
C ASP A 20 -0.47 -8.33 -19.97
N GLY A 21 -1.79 -8.53 -19.91
CA GLY A 21 -2.64 -8.70 -21.09
C GLY A 21 -3.00 -10.15 -21.42
N ALA A 22 -2.26 -11.12 -20.84
CA ALA A 22 -2.46 -12.54 -21.11
C ALA A 22 -2.50 -13.42 -19.85
N THR A 23 -1.68 -13.11 -18.84
CA THR A 23 -1.56 -13.93 -17.63
C THR A 23 -1.40 -13.10 -16.37
N TRP A 24 -1.92 -13.61 -15.26
CA TRP A 24 -1.62 -13.10 -13.93
C TRP A 24 -0.32 -13.70 -13.42
N SER A 25 0.57 -12.86 -12.91
CA SER A 25 1.82 -13.25 -12.27
C SER A 25 1.90 -12.66 -10.86
N LEU A 26 2.59 -13.39 -9.95
CA LEU A 26 2.92 -12.88 -8.63
C LEU A 26 4.13 -11.94 -8.75
N VAL A 27 4.04 -10.80 -8.07
CA VAL A 27 5.11 -9.81 -8.04
C VAL A 27 5.69 -9.75 -6.63
N ASP A 28 7.00 -9.96 -6.53
CA ASP A 28 7.72 -9.86 -5.28
C ASP A 28 7.72 -8.41 -4.75
N HIS A 29 7.62 -8.29 -3.44
CA HIS A 29 7.69 -7.02 -2.74
C HIS A 29 8.33 -7.20 -1.36
N PRO A 30 8.76 -6.11 -0.69
CA PRO A 30 9.34 -6.21 0.64
C PRO A 30 8.40 -6.87 1.65
N ALA A 31 8.92 -7.84 2.41
CA ALA A 31 8.17 -8.46 3.50
C ALA A 31 8.08 -7.49 4.69
N THR A 32 6.87 -7.27 5.23
CA THR A 32 6.63 -6.37 6.34
C THR A 32 5.93 -7.07 7.50
N GLY A 33 6.52 -6.96 8.70
CA GLY A 33 5.95 -7.50 9.93
C GLY A 33 5.74 -9.01 9.95
N THR A 34 4.96 -9.47 10.93
CA THR A 34 4.49 -10.86 11.06
C THR A 34 3.14 -11.07 10.37
N TYR A 35 2.36 -10.00 10.20
CA TYR A 35 1.13 -9.96 9.43
C TYR A 35 1.13 -8.72 8.52
N SER A 36 0.72 -8.84 7.27
CA SER A 36 0.49 -7.70 6.36
C SER A 36 -0.68 -7.95 5.43
N THR A 37 -1.37 -6.87 5.04
CA THR A 37 -2.44 -6.88 4.04
C THR A 37 -2.45 -5.56 3.26
N LEU A 38 -2.89 -5.63 2.01
CA LEU A 38 -3.07 -4.49 1.12
C LEU A 38 -4.53 -4.41 0.70
N TRP A 39 -5.14 -3.24 0.82
CA TRP A 39 -6.57 -3.02 0.56
C TRP A 39 -6.85 -2.09 -0.62
N GLY A 40 -5.88 -1.25 -0.98
CA GLY A 40 -6.02 -0.34 -2.11
C GLY A 40 -4.80 -0.41 -3.02
N VAL A 41 -5.03 -0.26 -4.32
CA VAL A 41 -3.99 -0.10 -5.33
C VAL A 41 -4.39 0.96 -6.35
N SER A 42 -3.42 1.75 -6.80
CA SER A 42 -3.54 2.72 -7.88
C SER A 42 -2.34 2.55 -8.79
N ALA A 43 -2.57 2.44 -10.09
CA ALA A 43 -1.52 2.30 -11.10
C ALA A 43 -1.73 3.33 -12.22
N ALA A 44 -0.66 4.02 -12.61
CA ALA A 44 -0.66 4.91 -13.76
C ALA A 44 0.73 4.99 -14.39
N GLN A 45 0.84 4.75 -15.69
CA GLN A 45 2.08 4.95 -16.47
C GLN A 45 3.33 4.28 -15.86
N GLY A 46 3.17 3.06 -15.34
CA GLY A 46 4.27 2.32 -14.72
C GLY A 46 4.64 2.78 -13.31
N ASP A 47 3.89 3.67 -12.67
CA ASP A 47 3.99 3.93 -11.23
C ASP A 47 2.77 3.32 -10.54
N VAL A 48 3.04 2.45 -9.56
CA VAL A 48 2.04 1.66 -8.87
C VAL A 48 2.20 1.87 -7.38
N CYS A 49 1.12 2.25 -6.72
CA CYS A 49 1.06 2.43 -5.27
C CYS A 49 0.01 1.50 -4.68
N ALA A 50 0.39 0.75 -3.65
CA ALA A 50 -0.49 -0.11 -2.88
C ALA A 50 -0.46 0.28 -1.40
N VAL A 51 -1.61 0.21 -0.76
CA VAL A 51 -1.77 0.66 0.64
C VAL A 51 -2.51 -0.36 1.48
N GLY A 52 -2.20 -0.36 2.78
CA GLY A 52 -2.83 -1.24 3.76
C GLY A 52 -2.24 -1.04 5.14
N TYR A 53 -1.94 -2.13 5.82
CA TYR A 53 -1.22 -2.11 7.09
C TYR A 53 -0.37 -3.37 7.28
N PHE A 54 0.57 -3.29 8.22
CA PHE A 54 1.26 -4.47 8.74
C PHE A 54 1.32 -4.44 10.26
N ARG A 55 1.56 -5.60 10.87
CA ARG A 55 1.74 -5.79 12.31
C ARG A 55 3.16 -6.24 12.58
N GLY A 56 3.92 -5.38 13.27
CA GLY A 56 5.19 -5.73 13.91
C GLY A 56 4.98 -5.80 15.42
N SER A 57 5.72 -4.97 16.17
CA SER A 57 5.44 -4.70 17.58
C SER A 57 4.14 -3.90 17.82
N SER A 58 3.67 -3.20 16.78
CA SER A 58 2.39 -2.48 16.73
C SER A 58 1.83 -2.53 15.30
N VAL A 59 0.57 -2.16 15.13
CA VAL A 59 -0.04 -1.96 13.81
C VAL A 59 0.51 -0.66 13.21
N GLN A 60 0.95 -0.70 11.95
CA GLN A 60 1.45 0.45 11.22
C GLN A 60 0.83 0.51 9.82
N PRO A 61 0.55 1.72 9.30
CA PRO A 61 0.06 1.85 7.94
C PRO A 61 1.18 1.46 6.97
N LEU A 62 0.79 0.86 5.84
CA LEU A 62 1.70 0.37 4.82
C LEU A 62 1.47 1.15 3.52
N ILE A 63 2.52 1.76 2.98
CA ILE A 63 2.56 2.27 1.60
C ILE A 63 3.70 1.58 0.87
N LEU A 64 3.34 0.78 -0.14
CA LEU A 64 4.28 0.20 -1.09
C LEU A 64 4.17 0.95 -2.41
N ARG A 65 5.30 1.25 -3.02
CA ARG A 65 5.37 1.88 -4.33
C ARG A 65 6.31 1.12 -5.23
N GLY A 66 5.96 0.96 -6.50
CA GLY A 66 6.75 0.18 -7.44
C GLY A 66 6.57 0.61 -8.88
N ASP A 67 7.50 0.17 -9.72
CA ASP A 67 7.57 0.47 -11.14
C ASP A 67 7.11 -0.69 -12.05
N GLY A 68 6.39 -1.64 -11.46
CA GLY A 68 5.93 -2.86 -12.12
C GLY A 68 6.91 -4.02 -12.11
N ALA A 69 8.21 -3.77 -11.88
CA ALA A 69 9.21 -4.81 -11.71
C ALA A 69 9.81 -4.83 -10.31
N SER A 70 9.84 -3.67 -9.65
CA SER A 70 10.43 -3.49 -8.33
C SER A 70 9.47 -2.74 -7.42
N TRP A 71 9.41 -3.16 -6.16
CA TRP A 71 8.58 -2.53 -5.13
C TRP A 71 9.44 -2.12 -3.93
N ALA A 72 9.14 -0.95 -3.38
CA ALA A 72 9.80 -0.38 -2.21
C ALA A 72 8.77 0.03 -1.16
N LEU A 73 9.18 -0.06 0.11
CA LEU A 73 8.43 0.51 1.23
C LEU A 73 8.68 2.03 1.24
N GLU A 74 7.65 2.81 0.90
CA GLU A 74 7.76 4.27 0.81
C GLU A 74 7.51 4.93 2.17
N SER A 75 6.56 4.42 2.95
CA SER A 75 6.28 4.93 4.30
C SER A 75 5.65 3.87 5.20
N ALA A 76 6.18 3.80 6.42
CA ALA A 76 5.46 3.32 7.59
C ALA A 76 5.29 4.54 8.50
N ALA A 77 4.10 5.15 8.54
CA ALA A 77 3.86 6.35 9.35
C ALA A 77 3.82 5.99 10.85
N ALA A 78 5.00 5.79 11.44
CA ALA A 78 5.15 5.59 12.87
C ALA A 78 4.53 6.79 13.61
N GLY A 79 3.68 6.52 14.60
CA GLY A 79 2.99 7.57 15.36
C GLY A 79 1.70 8.09 14.73
N ALA A 80 1.15 7.44 13.70
CA ALA A 80 -0.15 7.77 13.11
C ALA A 80 -1.37 7.54 14.03
N GLY A 81 -1.14 7.20 15.31
CA GLY A 81 -2.18 6.86 16.29
C GLY A 81 -2.17 5.38 16.65
N ILE A 82 -3.25 4.93 17.26
CA ILE A 82 -3.46 3.54 17.67
C ILE A 82 -4.19 2.82 16.54
N ASN A 83 -3.72 1.62 16.17
CA ASN A 83 -4.25 0.80 15.08
C ASN A 83 -4.45 1.54 13.74
N PRO A 84 -3.44 2.28 13.24
CA PRO A 84 -3.54 2.98 11.97
C PRO A 84 -3.53 2.01 10.78
N TRP A 85 -4.47 2.18 9.86
CA TRP A 85 -4.50 1.46 8.58
C TRP A 85 -4.98 2.35 7.44
N LEU A 86 -4.54 2.04 6.22
CA LEU A 86 -4.94 2.73 4.99
C LEU A 86 -5.86 1.84 4.17
N THR A 87 -6.94 2.39 3.64
CA THR A 87 -7.99 1.64 2.94
C THR A 87 -8.06 1.96 1.46
N ALA A 88 -7.63 3.16 1.04
CA ALA A 88 -7.69 3.58 -0.34
C ALA A 88 -6.50 4.47 -0.71
N VAL A 89 -6.14 4.43 -1.98
CA VAL A 89 -5.04 5.22 -2.56
C VAL A 89 -5.44 5.76 -3.92
N SER A 90 -4.99 6.96 -4.24
CA SER A 90 -5.16 7.58 -5.56
C SER A 90 -3.93 8.39 -5.94
N GLY A 91 -3.66 8.44 -7.24
CA GLY A 91 -2.57 9.22 -7.81
C GLY A 91 -1.28 8.41 -7.88
N ALA A 92 -0.81 8.17 -9.09
CA ALA A 92 0.51 7.59 -9.35
C ALA A 92 1.19 8.32 -10.52
N SER A 93 0.90 9.61 -10.75
CA SER A 93 1.59 10.37 -11.80
C SER A 93 1.99 11.75 -11.31
N GLY A 94 3.30 11.99 -11.19
CA GLY A 94 3.94 13.30 -10.96
C GLY A 94 3.81 13.91 -9.56
N GLY A 95 2.80 13.54 -8.76
CA GLY A 95 2.46 14.21 -7.50
C GLY A 95 2.64 13.42 -6.19
N GLY A 96 3.03 12.14 -6.29
CA GLY A 96 2.99 11.18 -5.18
C GLY A 96 1.57 10.71 -4.84
N PRO A 97 1.41 9.50 -4.27
CA PRO A 97 0.10 8.97 -3.93
C PRO A 97 -0.54 9.70 -2.75
N TRP A 98 -1.86 9.86 -2.81
CA TRP A 98 -2.68 10.19 -1.65
C TRP A 98 -3.32 8.92 -1.13
N ALA A 99 -3.02 8.60 0.13
CA ALA A 99 -3.59 7.47 0.83
C ALA A 99 -4.51 7.96 1.94
N VAL A 100 -5.64 7.28 2.12
CA VAL A 100 -6.61 7.58 3.17
C VAL A 100 -6.92 6.33 3.98
N GLY A 101 -7.29 6.54 5.24
CA GLY A 101 -7.65 5.46 6.13
C GLY A 101 -8.11 5.96 7.50
N THR A 102 -7.88 5.14 8.52
CA THR A 102 -8.35 5.41 9.88
C THR A 102 -7.23 5.17 10.88
N ALA A 103 -7.21 5.98 11.93
CA ALA A 103 -6.44 5.73 13.13
C ALA A 103 -7.23 6.15 14.37
N SER A 104 -6.98 5.51 15.50
CA SER A 104 -7.62 5.86 16.78
C SER A 104 -6.71 6.77 17.61
N ASN A 105 -7.29 7.73 18.33
CA ASN A 105 -6.58 8.50 19.36
C ASN A 105 -6.84 7.95 20.78
N GLY A 106 -7.39 6.74 20.90
CA GLY A 106 -7.75 6.10 22.18
C GLY A 106 -9.16 6.43 22.68
N THR A 107 -9.84 7.41 22.07
CA THR A 107 -11.23 7.79 22.43
C THR A 107 -12.19 7.80 21.24
N ALA A 108 -11.67 8.01 20.04
CA ALA A 108 -12.43 7.98 18.80
C ALA A 108 -11.53 7.61 17.61
N ASP A 109 -12.17 7.06 16.59
CA ASP A 109 -11.57 6.88 15.26
C ASP A 109 -11.49 8.22 14.53
N ARG A 110 -10.39 8.42 13.82
CA ARG A 110 -10.08 9.64 13.07
C ARG A 110 -9.62 9.26 11.67
N THR A 111 -9.97 10.12 10.72
CA THR A 111 -9.44 10.03 9.36
C THR A 111 -7.92 10.20 9.39
N LEU A 112 -7.24 9.26 8.75
CA LEU A 112 -5.81 9.34 8.46
C LEU A 112 -5.66 9.68 6.98
N VAL A 113 -4.87 10.70 6.66
CA VAL A 113 -4.49 11.04 5.29
C VAL A 113 -2.98 11.12 5.24
N LEU A 114 -2.38 10.37 4.32
CA LEU A 114 -0.94 10.38 4.06
C LEU A 114 -0.70 10.76 2.61
N LYS A 115 0.33 11.57 2.38
CA LYS A 115 0.80 11.90 1.04
C LYS A 115 2.19 11.31 0.87
N GLY A 116 2.37 10.45 -0.13
CA GLY A 116 3.69 9.98 -0.54
C GLY A 116 4.49 11.10 -1.23
N PRO A 117 5.82 11.04 -1.20
CA PRO A 117 6.66 11.93 -1.98
C PRO A 117 6.37 11.86 -3.48
N ALA A 118 6.72 12.90 -4.23
CA ALA A 118 6.69 12.84 -5.68
C ALA A 118 7.67 11.75 -6.18
N ALA A 119 7.38 11.16 -7.35
CA ALA A 119 8.38 10.33 -8.02
C ALA A 119 9.61 11.21 -8.35
N PRO A 120 10.83 10.65 -8.32
CA PRO A 120 12.05 11.37 -8.74
C PRO A 120 11.98 11.84 -10.19
#